data_AF-A0A1E1X0K7-F1
#
_entry.id   AF-A0A1E1X0K7-F1
#
_cell.length_a   1.000
_cell.length_b   1.000
_cell.length_c   1.000
_cell.angle_alpha   90.00
_cell.angle_beta   90.00
_cell.angle_gamma   90.00
#
_symmetry.space_group_name_H-M   'P 1'
#
loop_
_entity.id
_entity.type
_entity.pdbx_description
1 polymer ?
#
loop_
_entity_poly.entity_id
_entity_poly.type
_entity_poly.pdbx_seq_one_letter_code
_entity_poly.pdbx_strand_id
1 'polypeptide(L)'
;LNTTEPIFSYGITAHPPPLCKVDFDIDENTTHAWFKRYIQGIGRAFDATGRFYLTSQERKTFDAMEVTYGVREATIRSKEAIEYQSEDDSCAVFAVAVAVLPHEMTSARHATTGQRSNTRTQMTHELRIRKSADEPGKAEKCFKDFKESAKQRTRASIADTLTQSTECKTRCEQMAYCGKTDVQAQP
;
A
#
# COMPACT_ATOMS: atom_id res chain seq x y z
N LEU A 1 2.44 10.39 -4.18
CA LEU A 1 3.30 9.37 -4.82
C LEU A 1 2.74 9.07 -6.20
N ASN A 2 2.89 10.02 -7.11
CA ASN A 2 2.64 9.75 -8.52
C ASN A 2 3.97 9.31 -9.15
N THR A 3 4.04 8.06 -9.60
CA THR A 3 5.25 7.49 -10.20
C THR A 3 4.93 6.22 -10.99
N THR A 4 5.76 5.95 -12.00
CA THR A 4 5.79 4.68 -12.72
C THR A 4 6.80 3.70 -12.13
N GLU A 5 7.66 4.16 -11.23
CA GLU A 5 8.70 3.34 -10.63
C GLU A 5 8.16 2.45 -9.50
N PRO A 6 8.90 1.41 -9.09
CA PRO A 6 8.50 0.58 -7.97
C PRO A 6 8.38 1.37 -6.66
N ILE A 7 7.37 1.03 -5.86
CA ILE A 7 7.11 1.60 -4.55
C ILE A 7 7.30 0.51 -3.49
N PHE A 8 8.27 0.70 -2.61
CA PHE A 8 8.46 -0.14 -1.43
C PHE A 8 7.52 0.32 -0.32
N SER A 9 6.83 -0.63 0.33
CA SER A 9 5.93 -0.37 1.44
C SER A 9 6.35 -1.15 2.68
N TYR A 10 6.45 -0.44 3.81
CA TYR A 10 6.82 -0.99 5.11
C TYR A 10 5.68 -0.76 6.10
N GLY A 11 5.28 -1.82 6.81
CA GLY A 11 4.33 -1.70 7.92
C GLY A 11 4.95 -0.93 9.08
N ILE A 12 4.28 0.14 9.51
CA ILE A 12 4.76 1.00 10.61
C ILE A 12 3.81 1.02 11.81
N THR A 13 2.74 0.23 11.80
CA THR A 13 1.91 0.03 13.00
C THR A 13 2.65 -0.85 13.98
N ALA A 14 2.56 -0.54 15.29
CA ALA A 14 3.29 -1.29 16.32
C ALA A 14 2.98 -2.80 16.31
N HIS A 15 1.75 -3.16 15.95
CA HIS A 15 1.27 -4.55 15.78
C HIS A 15 0.21 -4.56 14.68
N PRO A 16 0.20 -5.50 13.71
CA PRO A 16 0.87 -6.82 13.62
C PRO A 16 2.29 -6.75 12.98
N PRO A 17 2.99 -7.90 12.69
CA PRO A 17 4.39 -7.93 12.22
C PRO A 17 4.65 -7.03 11.01
N PRO A 18 5.93 -6.59 10.81
CA PRO A 18 6.29 -5.70 9.73
C PRO A 18 5.88 -6.30 8.38
N LEU A 19 4.94 -5.60 7.73
CA LEU A 19 4.57 -5.87 6.35
C LEU A 19 5.71 -5.41 5.45
N CYS A 20 6.03 -6.23 4.47
CA CYS A 20 6.90 -5.85 3.38
C CYS A 20 6.16 -6.10 2.06
N LYS A 21 5.97 -5.04 1.28
CA LYS A 21 5.23 -5.05 0.03
C LYS A 21 5.93 -4.22 -1.03
N VAL A 22 5.81 -4.62 -2.30
CA VAL A 22 6.29 -3.84 -3.45
C VAL A 22 5.17 -3.71 -4.46
N ASP A 23 4.85 -2.49 -4.84
CA ASP A 23 4.00 -2.19 -6.00
C ASP A 23 4.93 -1.81 -7.17
N PHE A 24 4.73 -2.37 -8.35
CA PHE A 24 5.60 -2.17 -9.53
C PHE A 24 4.81 -2.37 -10.82
N ASP A 25 5.41 -2.06 -11.98
CA ASP A 25 4.69 -2.09 -13.27
C ASP A 25 3.42 -1.23 -13.20
N ILE A 26 3.60 -0.01 -12.67
CA ILE A 26 2.51 0.90 -12.32
C ILE A 26 2.12 1.69 -13.56
N ASP A 27 0.86 1.53 -13.97
CA ASP A 27 0.19 2.34 -14.96
C ASP A 27 -1.00 3.06 -14.32
N GLU A 28 -1.23 4.31 -14.68
CA GLU A 28 -2.32 5.10 -14.11
C GLU A 28 -2.99 6.01 -15.13
N ASN A 29 -4.26 6.31 -14.84
CA ASN A 29 -4.98 7.38 -15.49
C ASN A 29 -5.62 8.30 -14.44
N THR A 30 -6.48 9.20 -14.87
CA THR A 30 -7.13 10.19 -14.00
C THR A 30 -7.89 9.62 -12.81
N THR A 31 -8.37 8.37 -12.87
CA THR A 31 -9.28 7.80 -11.85
C THR A 31 -8.87 6.42 -11.36
N HIS A 32 -7.95 5.76 -12.05
CA HIS A 32 -7.56 4.39 -11.77
C HIS A 32 -6.05 4.19 -11.90
N ALA A 33 -5.55 3.16 -11.22
CA ALA A 33 -4.20 2.64 -11.38
C ALA A 33 -4.25 1.12 -11.55
N TRP A 34 -3.31 0.57 -12.31
CA TRP A 34 -3.08 -0.85 -12.48
C TRP A 34 -1.62 -1.13 -12.18
N PHE A 35 -1.36 -2.15 -11.38
CA PHE A 35 0.00 -2.47 -10.98
C PHE A 35 0.11 -3.91 -10.53
N LYS A 36 1.35 -4.41 -10.46
CA LYS A 36 1.67 -5.69 -9.83
C LYS A 36 2.09 -5.46 -8.38
N ARG A 37 1.60 -6.32 -7.48
CA ARG A 37 1.87 -6.26 -6.04
C ARG A 37 2.53 -7.54 -5.56
N TYR A 38 3.73 -7.44 -5.00
CA TYR A 38 4.37 -8.50 -4.21
C TYR A 38 4.15 -8.24 -2.73
N ILE A 39 3.84 -9.28 -1.95
CA ILE A 39 3.73 -9.22 -0.49
C ILE A 39 4.58 -10.36 0.09
N GLN A 40 5.46 -10.03 1.04
CA GLN A 40 6.26 -11.01 1.75
C GLN A 40 5.39 -12.10 2.39
N GLY A 41 5.81 -13.36 2.26
CA GLY A 41 5.09 -14.52 2.79
C GLY A 41 4.01 -15.11 1.86
N ILE A 42 3.56 -14.39 0.83
CA ILE A 42 2.61 -14.94 -0.16
C ILE A 42 3.33 -15.54 -1.38
N GLY A 43 4.58 -15.14 -1.62
CA GLY A 43 5.53 -15.84 -2.51
C GLY A 43 5.35 -15.61 -4.02
N ARG A 44 4.35 -14.84 -4.45
CA ARG A 44 4.17 -14.41 -5.85
C ARG A 44 3.63 -12.98 -5.93
N ALA A 45 3.75 -12.37 -7.11
CA ALA A 45 3.09 -11.10 -7.40
C ALA A 45 1.66 -11.32 -7.92
N PHE A 46 0.81 -10.32 -7.73
CA PHE A 46 -0.59 -10.32 -8.15
C PHE A 46 -0.91 -9.06 -8.94
N ASP A 47 -1.79 -9.15 -9.93
CA ASP A 47 -2.34 -7.97 -10.56
C ASP A 47 -3.33 -7.29 -9.58
N ALA A 48 -3.17 -5.99 -9.43
CA ALA A 48 -3.96 -5.15 -8.58
C ALA A 48 -4.55 -4.00 -9.38
N THR A 49 -5.75 -3.57 -8.98
CA THR A 49 -6.40 -2.38 -9.53
C THR A 49 -6.71 -1.43 -8.40
N GLY A 50 -6.32 -0.18 -8.58
CA GLY A 50 -6.62 0.95 -7.71
C GLY A 50 -7.69 1.85 -8.32
N ARG A 51 -8.59 2.37 -7.51
CA ARG A 51 -9.52 3.44 -7.87
C ARG A 51 -9.34 4.62 -6.93
N PHE A 52 -9.03 5.79 -7.48
CA PHE A 52 -8.82 6.99 -6.70
C PHE A 52 -10.14 7.58 -6.19
N TYR A 53 -10.12 8.10 -4.98
CA TYR A 53 -11.28 8.79 -4.38
C TYR A 53 -10.83 9.86 -3.37
N LEU A 54 -11.76 10.78 -3.07
CA LEU A 54 -11.57 11.82 -2.06
C LEU A 54 -12.08 11.33 -0.70
N THR A 55 -11.30 11.46 0.36
CA THR A 55 -11.73 11.12 1.72
C THR A 55 -12.80 12.07 2.26
N SER A 56 -12.90 13.28 1.69
CA SER A 56 -13.87 14.32 2.04
C SER A 56 -14.26 15.16 0.81
N GLN A 57 -15.46 15.73 0.80
CA GLN A 57 -15.95 16.63 -0.26
C GLN A 57 -15.17 17.96 -0.34
N GLU A 58 -14.47 18.34 0.73
CA GLU A 58 -13.67 19.58 0.78
C GLU A 58 -12.32 19.45 0.06
N ARG A 59 -11.89 18.22 -0.21
CA ARG A 59 -10.64 17.95 -0.93
C ARG A 59 -10.83 18.21 -2.43
N LYS A 60 -9.80 18.76 -3.05
CA LYS A 60 -9.76 19.02 -4.51
C LYS A 60 -8.93 18.01 -5.29
N THR A 61 -8.08 17.25 -4.60
CA THR A 61 -7.15 16.28 -5.17
C THR A 61 -7.36 14.95 -4.48
N PHE A 62 -7.32 13.86 -5.25
CA PHE A 62 -7.42 12.51 -4.71
C PHE A 62 -6.37 12.28 -3.62
N ASP A 63 -6.83 11.86 -2.45
CA ASP A 63 -6.01 11.59 -1.27
C ASP A 63 -6.18 10.16 -0.76
N ALA A 64 -6.91 9.33 -1.51
CA ALA A 64 -7.07 7.91 -1.21
C ALA A 64 -7.28 7.05 -2.45
N MET A 65 -7.02 5.76 -2.27
CA MET A 65 -7.17 4.74 -3.29
C MET A 65 -7.84 3.50 -2.68
N GLU A 66 -8.81 2.94 -3.40
CA GLU A 66 -9.38 1.63 -3.11
C GLU A 66 -8.68 0.61 -4.01
N VAL A 67 -7.94 -0.33 -3.41
CA VAL A 67 -7.17 -1.35 -4.13
C VAL A 67 -7.87 -2.68 -4.03
N THR A 68 -7.96 -3.40 -5.15
CA THR A 68 -8.47 -4.76 -5.22
C THR A 68 -7.43 -5.69 -5.86
N TYR A 69 -7.20 -6.86 -5.27
CA TYR A 69 -6.34 -7.91 -5.83
C TYR A 69 -6.76 -9.30 -5.34
N GLY A 70 -6.51 -10.32 -6.17
CA GLY A 70 -6.86 -11.71 -5.86
C GLY A 70 -5.73 -12.47 -5.18
N VAL A 71 -6.01 -13.15 -4.07
CA VAL A 71 -5.06 -14.04 -3.37
C VAL A 71 -5.70 -15.42 -3.19
N ARG A 72 -5.24 -16.41 -3.95
CA ARG A 72 -5.77 -17.79 -3.95
C ARG A 72 -7.30 -17.79 -4.15
N GLU A 73 -8.06 -18.09 -3.10
CA GLU A 73 -9.53 -18.22 -3.08
C GLU A 73 -10.20 -17.00 -2.41
N ALA A 74 -9.48 -15.88 -2.30
CA ALA A 74 -10.01 -14.65 -1.72
C ALA A 74 -9.73 -13.45 -2.62
N THR A 75 -10.65 -12.50 -2.60
CA THR A 75 -10.42 -11.15 -3.12
C THR A 75 -10.12 -10.25 -1.94
N ILE A 76 -8.96 -9.60 -1.96
CA ILE A 76 -8.61 -8.58 -0.99
C ILE A 76 -9.04 -7.22 -1.52
N ARG A 77 -9.71 -6.45 -0.67
CA ARG A 77 -9.99 -5.03 -0.90
C ARG A 77 -9.36 -4.20 0.21
N SER A 78 -8.55 -3.21 -0.13
CA SER A 78 -8.02 -2.25 0.83
C SER A 78 -8.45 -0.83 0.48
N LYS A 79 -8.76 -0.04 1.50
CA LYS A 79 -8.90 1.42 1.41
C LYS A 79 -7.63 2.05 1.98
N GLU A 80 -6.94 2.82 1.18
CA GLU A 80 -5.60 3.33 1.45
C GLU A 80 -5.64 4.86 1.32
N ALA A 81 -5.51 5.60 2.43
CA ALA A 81 -5.61 7.05 2.45
C ALA A 81 -4.28 7.69 2.87
N ILE A 82 -3.84 8.73 2.16
CA ILE A 82 -2.63 9.49 2.45
C ILE A 82 -2.84 10.30 3.74
N GLU A 83 -2.01 10.07 4.74
CA GLU A 83 -1.98 10.87 5.96
C GLU A 83 -0.82 11.88 5.97
N TYR A 84 0.25 11.55 5.27
CA TYR A 84 1.44 12.37 5.13
C TYR A 84 2.13 12.07 3.80
N GLN A 85 2.72 13.08 3.19
CA GLN A 85 3.50 12.99 1.97
C GLN A 85 4.64 13.98 2.07
N SER A 86 5.86 13.55 1.74
CA SER A 86 7.00 14.46 1.71
C SER A 86 6.85 15.49 0.59
N GLU A 87 7.48 16.65 0.77
CA GLU A 87 7.43 17.76 -0.20
C GLU A 87 7.97 17.38 -1.58
N ASP A 88 8.96 16.48 -1.63
CA ASP A 88 9.61 16.00 -2.86
C ASP A 88 8.90 14.78 -3.49
N ASP A 89 7.74 14.39 -2.93
CA ASP A 89 6.99 13.19 -3.29
C ASP A 89 7.83 11.89 -3.28
N SER A 90 8.91 11.85 -2.50
CA SER A 90 9.76 10.65 -2.38
C SER A 90 9.14 9.56 -1.51
N CYS A 91 8.30 9.96 -0.55
CA CYS A 91 7.66 9.07 0.37
C CYS A 91 6.27 9.57 0.80
N ALA A 92 5.45 8.66 1.31
CA ALA A 92 4.18 8.99 1.94
C ALA A 92 3.80 7.93 2.96
N VAL A 93 2.97 8.32 3.93
CA VAL A 93 2.37 7.40 4.90
C VAL A 93 0.89 7.27 4.61
N PHE A 94 0.42 6.03 4.60
CA PHE A 94 -0.96 5.67 4.31
C PHE A 94 -1.62 5.01 5.51
N ALA A 95 -2.84 5.43 5.84
CA ALA A 95 -3.76 4.64 6.64
C ALA A 95 -4.44 3.59 5.74
N VAL A 96 -4.36 2.32 6.12
CA VAL A 96 -4.80 1.17 5.31
C VAL A 96 -5.83 0.37 6.08
N ALA A 97 -6.99 0.18 5.47
CA ALA A 97 -8.08 -0.63 6.00
C ALA A 97 -8.36 -1.80 5.06
N VAL A 98 -8.08 -3.02 5.51
CA VAL A 98 -8.18 -4.24 4.67
C VAL A 98 -9.46 -5.02 4.97
N ALA A 99 -10.15 -5.44 3.91
CA ALA A 99 -11.25 -6.39 3.93
C ALA A 99 -10.90 -7.62 3.07
N VAL A 100 -11.11 -8.81 3.62
CA VAL A 100 -10.95 -10.09 2.92
C VAL A 100 -12.34 -10.58 2.52
N LEU A 101 -12.58 -10.68 1.21
CA LEU A 101 -13.83 -11.21 0.67
C LEU A 101 -13.58 -12.64 0.17
N PRO A 102 -14.36 -13.64 0.61
CA PRO A 102 -14.28 -14.97 0.02
C PRO A 102 -14.67 -14.89 -1.46
N HIS A 103 -14.04 -15.70 -2.31
CA HIS A 103 -14.51 -15.88 -3.68
C HIS A 103 -15.94 -16.41 -3.61
N GLU A 104 -16.92 -15.69 -4.17
CA GLU A 104 -18.29 -16.20 -4.24
C GLU A 104 -18.28 -17.52 -5.01
N MET A 105 -18.50 -18.63 -4.31
CA MET A 105 -18.87 -19.88 -4.95
C MET A 105 -20.26 -19.66 -5.54
N THR A 106 -20.34 -19.72 -6.87
CA THR A 106 -21.60 -19.78 -7.60
C THR A 106 -22.41 -20.98 -7.13
N SER A 107 -23.28 -20.78 -6.15
CA SER A 107 -24.44 -21.62 -5.87
C SER A 107 -25.41 -20.85 -4.98
N ALA A 108 -26.39 -20.23 -5.64
CA ALA A 108 -27.62 -19.84 -5.01
C ALA A 108 -28.25 -21.05 -4.30
N ARG A 109 -28.30 -21.04 -2.96
CA ARG A 109 -29.36 -21.61 -2.10
C ARG A 109 -28.94 -21.58 -0.62
N HIS A 110 -29.22 -20.44 0.00
CA HIS A 110 -29.85 -20.30 1.33
C HIS A 110 -29.46 -18.94 1.91
N ALA A 111 -30.32 -17.95 1.61
CA ALA A 111 -30.40 -16.74 2.40
C ALA A 111 -30.92 -17.12 3.79
N THR A 112 -30.00 -17.37 4.71
CA THR A 112 -30.27 -17.38 6.15
C THR A 112 -29.52 -16.23 6.79
N THR A 113 -30.29 -15.21 7.15
CA THR A 113 -30.17 -14.48 8.42
C THR A 113 -28.79 -13.93 8.79
N GLY A 114 -28.56 -12.68 8.39
CA GLY A 114 -28.19 -11.63 9.35
C GLY A 114 -27.01 -11.89 10.28
N GLN A 115 -25.91 -12.46 9.80
CA GLN A 115 -24.66 -12.50 10.58
C GLN A 115 -23.82 -11.28 10.20
N ARG A 116 -24.11 -10.14 10.85
CA ARG A 116 -23.16 -9.01 10.92
C ARG A 116 -21.91 -9.53 11.62
N SER A 117 -20.98 -10.05 10.82
CA SER A 117 -19.60 -10.26 11.24
C SER A 117 -19.11 -8.95 11.79
N ASN A 118 -18.90 -8.90 13.10
CA ASN A 118 -18.32 -7.78 13.83
C ASN A 118 -16.80 -7.73 13.59
N THR A 119 -16.38 -7.96 12.34
CA THR A 119 -15.00 -7.80 11.88
C THR A 119 -14.69 -6.33 11.90
N ARG A 120 -14.22 -5.85 13.06
CA ARG A 120 -13.61 -4.54 13.21
C ARG A 120 -12.47 -4.47 12.19
N THR A 121 -12.66 -3.73 11.11
CA THR A 121 -11.61 -3.46 10.13
C THR A 121 -10.45 -2.82 10.88
N GLN A 122 -9.35 -3.57 11.06
CA GLN A 122 -8.18 -3.03 11.71
C GLN A 122 -7.50 -2.08 10.72
N MET A 123 -7.39 -0.82 11.12
CA MET A 123 -6.62 0.16 10.38
C MET A 123 -5.14 -0.01 10.73
N THR A 124 -4.31 -0.19 9.73
CA THR A 124 -2.85 -0.20 9.83
C THR A 124 -2.29 1.03 9.12
N HIS A 125 -0.99 1.24 9.26
CA HIS A 125 -0.25 2.30 8.59
C HIS A 125 0.93 1.72 7.84
N GLU A 126 1.13 2.20 6.62
CA GLU A 126 2.22 1.82 5.74
C GLU A 126 3.03 3.06 5.36
N LEU A 127 4.34 3.00 5.56
CA LEU A 127 5.29 3.93 4.95
C LEU A 127 5.60 3.44 3.55
N ARG A 128 5.44 4.30 2.55
CA ARG A 128 5.73 4.01 1.14
C ARG A 128 6.83 4.91 0.61
N ILE A 129 7.75 4.33 -0.15
CA ILE A 129 8.93 5.01 -0.68
C ILE A 129 9.14 4.60 -2.12
N ARG A 130 9.37 5.58 -2.98
CA ARG A 130 9.77 5.37 -4.36
C ARG A 130 11.15 4.70 -4.42
N LYS A 131 11.35 3.76 -5.34
CA LYS A 131 12.63 3.04 -5.47
C LYS A 131 13.83 3.97 -5.64
N SER A 132 13.74 5.01 -6.46
CA SER A 132 14.79 6.03 -6.62
C SER A 132 15.11 6.81 -5.35
N ALA A 133 14.18 6.84 -4.38
CA ALA A 133 14.35 7.50 -3.10
C ALA A 133 14.69 6.54 -1.95
N ASP A 134 14.87 5.25 -2.23
CA ASP A 134 15.26 4.24 -1.25
C ASP A 134 16.76 4.29 -0.91
N GLU A 135 17.28 5.51 -0.70
CA GLU A 135 18.63 5.74 -0.21
C GLU A 135 18.68 5.56 1.32
N PRO A 136 19.82 5.16 1.89
CA PRO A 136 19.97 5.03 3.33
C PRO A 136 19.54 6.32 4.06
N GLY A 137 18.60 6.21 5.00
CA GLY A 137 18.16 7.33 5.85
C GLY A 137 16.95 8.12 5.34
N LYS A 138 16.58 8.05 4.05
CA LYS A 138 15.39 8.78 3.53
C LYS A 138 14.10 8.22 4.12
N ALA A 139 14.01 6.90 4.22
CA ALA A 139 12.88 6.22 4.85
C ALA A 139 12.72 6.59 6.33
N GLU A 140 13.83 6.58 7.05
CA GLU A 140 13.89 6.94 8.47
C GLU A 140 13.50 8.40 8.67
N LYS A 141 13.98 9.30 7.80
CA LYS A 141 13.59 10.71 7.83
C LYS A 141 12.09 10.87 7.62
N CYS A 142 11.54 10.24 6.59
CA CYS A 142 10.11 10.30 6.29
C CYS A 142 9.24 9.77 7.46
N PHE A 143 9.66 8.65 8.04
CA PHE A 143 9.02 8.06 9.20
C PHE A 143 9.05 9.00 10.41
N LYS A 144 10.20 9.64 10.66
CA LYS A 144 10.37 10.62 11.74
C LYS A 144 9.49 11.84 11.54
N ASP A 145 9.54 12.45 10.35
CA ASP A 145 8.75 13.63 10.01
C ASP A 145 7.24 13.35 10.19
N PHE A 146 6.76 12.20 9.72
CA PHE A 146 5.38 11.77 9.97
C PHE A 146 5.06 11.63 11.47
N LYS A 147 5.92 10.97 12.26
CA LYS A 147 5.68 10.82 13.71
C LYS A 147 5.62 12.15 14.44
N GLU A 148 6.38 13.14 13.99
CA GLU A 148 6.38 14.49 14.54
C GLU A 148 5.13 15.29 14.15
N SER A 149 4.63 15.12 12.93
CA SER A 149 3.39 15.78 12.46
C SER A 149 2.10 15.06 12.88
N ALA A 150 2.17 13.77 13.21
CA ALA A 150 1.00 12.95 13.50
C ALA A 150 0.29 13.36 14.79
N LYS A 151 -1.05 13.29 14.77
CA LYS A 151 -1.87 13.46 15.97
C LYS A 151 -1.48 12.42 17.03
N GLN A 152 -1.60 12.77 18.31
CA GLN A 152 -1.19 11.92 19.43
C GLN A 152 -1.76 10.50 19.36
N ARG A 153 -3.04 10.35 18.98
CA ARG A 153 -3.69 9.05 18.83
C ARG A 153 -3.07 8.19 17.73
N THR A 154 -2.78 8.78 16.56
CA THR A 154 -2.10 8.07 15.46
C THR A 154 -0.71 7.70 15.91
N ARG A 155 0.06 8.66 16.45
CA ARG A 155 1.43 8.45 16.94
C ARG A 155 1.55 7.31 17.95
N ALA A 156 0.57 7.15 18.86
CA ALA A 156 0.55 6.06 19.84
C ALA A 156 0.35 4.65 19.23
N SER A 157 -0.16 4.56 17.99
CA SER A 157 -0.35 3.29 17.27
C SER A 157 0.82 2.93 16.35
N ILE A 158 1.73 3.87 16.11
CA ILE A 158 2.89 3.72 15.25
C ILE A 158 4.04 3.11 16.05
N ALA A 159 4.84 2.25 15.42
CA ALA A 159 6.03 1.66 16.00
C ALA A 159 7.04 2.72 16.47
N ASP A 160 7.91 2.37 17.40
CA ASP A 160 8.96 3.29 17.85
C ASP A 160 10.08 3.42 16.83
N THR A 161 10.41 2.31 16.17
CA THR A 161 11.46 2.20 15.16
C THR A 161 10.88 1.74 13.82
N LEU A 162 11.50 2.16 12.73
CA LEU A 162 11.19 1.66 11.40
C LEU A 162 11.93 0.31 11.21
N THR A 163 11.18 -0.75 10.95
CA THR A 163 11.75 -2.04 10.55
C THR A 163 11.63 -2.20 9.05
N GLN A 164 12.72 -2.02 8.31
CA GLN A 164 12.76 -2.30 6.88
C GLN A 164 13.19 -3.75 6.65
N SER A 165 12.39 -4.50 5.90
CA SER A 165 12.79 -5.83 5.42
C SER A 165 13.53 -5.69 4.10
N THR A 166 14.73 -6.26 4.01
CA THR A 166 15.51 -6.32 2.76
C THR A 166 14.92 -7.30 1.76
N GLU A 167 14.03 -8.22 2.19
CA GLU A 167 13.48 -9.26 1.34
C GLU A 167 12.74 -8.69 0.13
N CYS A 168 11.91 -7.67 0.33
CA CYS A 168 11.21 -7.05 -0.79
C CYS A 168 12.13 -6.36 -1.79
N LYS A 169 13.22 -5.76 -1.31
CA LYS A 169 14.22 -5.13 -2.17
C LYS A 169 14.88 -6.19 -3.05
N THR A 170 15.40 -7.24 -2.42
CA THR A 170 16.01 -8.38 -3.12
C THR A 170 15.03 -9.06 -4.08
N ARG A 171 13.76 -9.22 -3.69
CA ARG A 171 12.73 -9.79 -4.57
C ARG A 171 12.40 -8.87 -5.73
N CYS A 172 12.33 -7.56 -5.51
CA CYS A 172 12.16 -6.59 -6.59
C CYS A 172 13.29 -6.69 -7.62
N GLU A 173 14.55 -6.78 -7.18
CA GLU A 173 15.70 -6.92 -8.09
C GLU A 173 15.64 -8.21 -8.92
N GLN A 174 15.11 -9.29 -8.34
CA GLN A 174 14.92 -10.58 -9.05
C GLN A 174 13.76 -10.56 -10.05
N MET A 175 12.83 -9.60 -9.94
CA MET A 175 11.68 -9.50 -10.84
C MET A 175 12.03 -8.60 -12.04
N ALA A 176 11.92 -9.15 -13.25
CA ALA A 176 12.33 -8.49 -14.50
C ALA A 176 11.75 -7.08 -14.72
N TYR A 177 10.58 -6.79 -14.15
CA TYR A 177 9.86 -5.52 -14.30
C TYR A 177 10.08 -4.55 -13.13
N CYS A 178 10.58 -5.02 -12.00
CA CYS A 178 10.86 -4.18 -10.83
C CYS A 178 12.33 -3.69 -10.84
N GLY A 179 13.22 -4.41 -11.53
CA GLY A 179 14.62 -4.03 -11.72
C GLY A 179 14.86 -2.90 -12.73
N LYS A 180 13.95 -2.65 -13.69
CA LYS A 180 14.16 -1.65 -14.74
C LYS A 180 14.09 -0.24 -14.16
N THR A 181 15.21 0.47 -14.18
CA THR A 181 15.19 1.93 -14.25
C THR A 181 14.87 2.27 -15.69
N ASP A 182 13.82 3.04 -15.95
CA ASP A 182 13.58 3.58 -17.28
C ASP A 182 14.72 4.55 -17.63
N VAL A 183 15.80 3.99 -18.19
CA VAL A 183 16.80 4.72 -18.94
C VAL A 183 16.49 4.50 -20.41
N GLN A 184 15.33 4.97 -20.87
CA GLN A 184 15.09 5.29 -22.27
C GLN A 184 14.17 6.50 -22.36
N ALA A 185 14.72 7.68 -22.05
CA ALA A 185 14.33 8.86 -22.80
C ALA A 185 14.81 8.62 -24.24
N GLN A 186 13.90 8.22 -25.13
CA GLN A 186 14.20 8.19 -26.57
C GLN A 186 14.18 9.62 -27.13
N PRO A 187 15.10 9.93 -28.07
CA PRO A 187 15.25 11.25 -28.68
C PRO A 187 14.07 11.65 -29.57
#